data_AF-A0A0F9BNV0-F1
#
_entry.id   AF-A0A0F9BNV0-F1
#
_cell.length_a   1.000
_cell.length_b   1.000
_cell.length_c   1.000
_cell.angle_alpha   90.00
_cell.angle_beta   90.00
_cell.angle_gamma   90.00
#
_symmetry.space_group_name_H-M   'P 1'
#
loop_
_entity.id
_entity.type
_entity.pdbx_description
1 polymer ?
#
loop_
_entity_poly.entity_id
_entity_poly.type
_entity_poly.pdbx_seq_one_letter_code
_entity_poly.pdbx_strand_id
1 'polypeptide(L)' 'MTLHKHGGTKRRKSVRKRIPKHLRKKVSSKISKLSHEGKKQSQAVAQGINQTLHEDKKRKK' A
#
# COMPACT_ATOMS: atom_id res chain seq x y z
N MET A 1 22.05 -0.97 -45.77
CA MET A 1 22.16 -1.46 -44.38
C MET A 1 21.86 -0.31 -43.43
N THR A 2 20.67 -0.28 -42.84
CA THR A 2 20.24 0.81 -41.94
C THR A 2 20.32 0.36 -40.49
N LEU A 3 21.22 1.00 -39.73
CA LEU A 3 21.43 0.76 -38.30
C LEU A 3 20.27 1.42 -37.52
N HIS A 4 19.37 0.63 -36.96
CA HIS A 4 18.31 1.15 -36.07
C HIS A 4 18.92 1.50 -34.70
N LYS A 5 18.99 2.79 -34.37
CA LYS A 5 19.42 3.29 -33.06
C LYS A 5 18.51 2.73 -31.95
N HIS A 6 19.08 1.90 -31.09
CA HIS A 6 18.41 1.43 -29.87
C HIS A 6 18.06 2.61 -28.96
N GLY A 7 16.75 2.80 -28.72
CA GLY A 7 16.20 3.86 -27.88
C GLY A 7 16.72 3.78 -26.45
N GLY A 8 17.27 4.91 -25.97
CA GLY A 8 17.80 5.05 -24.63
C GLY A 8 16.78 4.69 -23.55
N THR A 9 17.15 3.80 -22.64
CA THR A 9 16.37 3.48 -21.44
C THR A 9 16.33 4.70 -20.54
N LYS A 10 15.28 5.51 -20.65
CA LYS A 10 15.00 6.59 -19.70
C LYS A 10 14.93 5.99 -18.29
N ARG A 11 15.95 6.21 -17.47
CA ARG A 11 15.96 5.87 -16.03
C ARG A 11 14.76 6.55 -15.38
N ARG A 12 13.63 5.83 -15.25
CA ARG A 12 12.49 6.29 -14.47
C ARG A 12 12.98 6.43 -13.03
N LYS A 13 13.15 7.67 -12.55
CA LYS A 13 13.37 7.93 -11.12
C LYS A 13 12.28 7.16 -10.38
N SER A 14 12.65 6.22 -9.51
CA SER A 14 11.69 5.41 -8.78
C SER A 14 10.98 6.29 -7.75
N VAL A 15 9.99 7.04 -8.20
CA VAL A 15 9.13 7.82 -7.30
C VAL A 15 8.35 6.81 -6.49
N ARG A 16 8.82 6.53 -5.27
CA ARG A 16 8.15 5.65 -4.32
C ARG A 16 6.72 6.19 -4.16
N LYS A 17 5.72 5.40 -4.57
CA LYS A 17 4.32 5.83 -4.53
C LYS A 17 3.97 6.28 -3.10
N ARG A 18 3.62 7.55 -2.94
CA ARG A 18 3.27 8.11 -1.63
C ARG A 18 1.88 7.64 -1.23
N ILE A 19 1.81 6.80 -0.20
CA ILE A 19 0.52 6.40 0.40
C ILE A 19 -0.11 7.64 1.08
N PRO A 20 -1.37 8.01 0.75
CA PRO A 20 -2.09 9.11 1.39
C PRO A 20 -2.13 9.05 2.92
N LYS A 21 -2.03 10.22 3.57
CA LYS A 21 -1.99 10.34 5.05
C LYS A 21 -3.19 9.68 5.74
N HIS A 22 -4.39 9.86 5.18
CA HIS A 22 -5.62 9.32 5.77
C HIS A 22 -5.63 7.78 5.75
N LEU A 23 -5.14 7.14 4.68
CA LEU A 23 -5.04 5.67 4.61
C LEU A 23 -4.04 5.12 5.62
N ARG A 24 -2.87 5.77 5.75
CA ARG A 24 -1.87 5.39 6.75
C ARG A 24 -2.44 5.43 8.18
N LYS A 25 -3.17 6.50 8.51
CA LYS A 25 -3.81 6.66 9.81
C LYS A 25 -4.87 5.59 10.08
N LYS A 26 -5.73 5.29 9.09
CA LYS A 26 -6.76 4.24 9.21
C LYS A 26 -6.14 2.87 9.49
N VAL A 27 -5.14 2.48 8.70
CA VAL A 27 -4.43 1.20 8.89
C VAL A 27 -3.77 1.16 10.27
N SER A 28 -3.06 2.21 10.65
CA SER A 28 -2.39 2.30 11.95
C SER A 28 -3.37 2.16 13.13
N SER A 29 -4.53 2.83 13.07
CA SER A 29 -5.56 2.72 14.11
C SER A 29 -6.11 1.29 14.22
N LYS A 30 -6.36 0.59 13.10
CA LYS A 30 -6.81 -0.81 13.14
C LYS A 30 -5.74 -1.75 13.69
N ILE A 31 -4.49 -1.61 13.25
CA ILE A 31 -3.38 -2.42 13.77
C ILE A 31 -3.26 -2.23 15.29
N SER A 32 -3.34 -0.99 15.77
CA SER A 32 -3.31 -0.68 17.20
C SER A 32 -4.42 -1.41 17.94
N LYS A 33 -5.68 -1.32 17.48
CA LYS A 33 -6.82 -2.03 18.08
C LYS A 33 -6.59 -3.54 18.15
N LEU A 34 -6.20 -4.14 17.02
CA LEU A 34 -5.93 -5.57 16.92
C LEU A 34 -4.78 -6.04 17.82
N SER A 35 -3.76 -5.19 18.00
CA SER A 35 -2.67 -5.46 18.95
C SER A 35 -3.14 -5.39 20.39
N HIS A 36 -4.06 -4.49 20.74
CA HIS A 36 -4.65 -4.43 22.09
C HIS A 36 -5.58 -5.63 22.37
N GLU A 37 -6.19 -6.20 21.33
CA GLU A 37 -6.94 -7.47 21.40
C GLU A 37 -6.04 -8.70 21.58
N GLY A 38 -4.71 -8.53 21.72
CA GLY A 38 -3.77 -9.62 21.94
C GLY A 38 -3.33 -10.37 20.66
N LYS A 39 -3.64 -9.86 19.46
CA LYS A 39 -3.18 -10.49 18.22
C LYS A 39 -1.67 -10.28 18.04
N LYS A 40 -1.00 -11.32 17.54
CA LYS A 40 0.41 -11.23 17.13
C LYS A 40 0.57 -10.10 16.11
N GLN A 41 1.68 -9.35 16.21
CA GLN A 41 1.94 -8.17 15.39
C GLN A 41 1.75 -8.41 13.88
N SER A 42 2.28 -9.53 13.35
CA SER A 42 2.14 -9.90 11.94
C SER A 42 0.68 -10.09 11.51
N GLN A 43 -0.13 -10.72 12.36
CA GLN A 43 -1.55 -10.93 12.14
C GLN A 43 -2.34 -9.61 12.22
N ALA A 44 -2.03 -8.75 13.19
CA ALA A 44 -2.63 -7.43 13.33
C ALA A 44 -2.35 -6.55 12.10
N VAL A 45 -1.12 -6.57 11.58
CA VAL A 45 -0.74 -5.85 10.36
C VAL A 45 -1.51 -6.35 9.15
N ALA A 46 -1.52 -7.66 8.91
CA ALA A 46 -2.21 -8.26 7.77
C ALA A 46 -3.72 -7.98 7.80
N GLN A 47 -4.35 -8.19 8.96
CA GLN A 47 -5.78 -7.93 9.15
C GLN A 47 -6.11 -6.44 9.03
N GLY A 48 -5.32 -5.56 9.63
CA GLY A 48 -5.54 -4.11 9.57
C GLY A 48 -5.48 -3.56 8.13
N ILE A 49 -4.56 -4.08 7.31
CA ILE A 49 -4.48 -3.75 5.88
C ILE A 49 -5.71 -4.29 5.14
N ASN A 50 -6.02 -5.59 5.26
CA ASN A 50 -7.12 -6.23 4.54
C ASN A 50 -8.48 -5.61 4.86
N GLN A 51 -8.75 -5.34 6.14
CA GLN A 51 -9.98 -4.67 6.57
C GLN A 51 -10.10 -3.25 6.01
N THR A 52 -8.98 -2.51 5.93
CA THR A 52 -8.98 -1.15 5.35
C THR A 52 -9.26 -1.18 3.85
N LEU A 53 -8.68 -2.13 3.12
CA LEU A 53 -8.93 -2.31 1.69
C LEU A 53 -10.38 -2.73 1.40
N HIS A 54 -10.93 -3.62 2.22
CA HIS A 54 -12.32 -4.07 2.07
C HIS A 54 -13.33 -2.94 2.28
N GLU A 55 -13.12 -2.09 3.30
CA GLU A 55 -13.95 -0.90 3.52
C GLU A 55 -13.86 0.13 2.39
N ASP A 56 -12.65 0.35 1.84
CA ASP A 56 -12.48 1.27 0.72
C ASP A 56 -13.19 0.74 -0.55
N LYS A 57 -13.16 -0.57 -0.78
CA LYS A 57 -13.92 -1.21 -1.87
C LYS A 57 -15.42 -1.08 -1.68
N LYS A 58 -15.94 -1.32 -0.46
CA LYS A 58 -17.37 -1.18 -0.16
C LYS A 58 -17.88 0.25 -0.35
N ARG A 59 -17.06 1.27 -0.08
CA ARG A 59 -17.41 2.69 -0.27
C ARG A 59 -17.44 3.14 -1.73
N LYS A 60 -16.79 2.40 -2.62
CA LYS A 60 -16.69 2.73 -4.06
C LYS A 60 -17.70 1.98 -4.91
N LYS A 61 -18.49 1.09 -4.30
CA LYS A 61 -19.60 0.37 -4.92
C LYS A 61 -20.89 1.11 -4.57
#